data_AF-A0A3D0NXF7-F1
#
_entry.id   AF-A0A3D0NXF7-F1
#
_cell.length_a   1.000
_cell.length_b   1.000
_cell.length_c   1.000
_cell.angle_alpha   90.00
_cell.angle_beta   90.00
_cell.angle_gamma   90.00
#
_symmetry.space_group_name_H-M   'P 1'
#
loop_
_entity.id
_entity.type
_entity.pdbx_description
1 polymer ?
#
loop_
_entity_poly.entity_id
_entity_poly.type
_entity_poly.pdbx_seq_one_letter_code
_entity_poly.pdbx_strand_id
1 'polypeptide(L)' 'MNEGCREIIVDFSGTELVNSIGISILMGVIDAASGIGAKVVFAEPNPMTTELFDMLGLTRHVEIRA' A
#
# COMPACT_ATOMS: atom_id res chain seq x y z
N MET A 1 -14.61 -0.76 23.96
CA MET A 1 -13.51 -1.16 23.07
C MET A 1 -14.06 -1.19 21.66
N ASN A 2 -13.95 -0.08 20.92
CA ASN A 2 -14.42 0.03 19.53
C ASN A 2 -13.40 0.84 18.72
N GLU A 3 -12.12 0.67 19.05
CA GLU A 3 -11.01 1.25 18.32
C GLU A 3 -10.59 0.20 17.30
N GLY A 4 -10.85 0.49 16.03
CA GLY A 4 -10.49 -0.33 14.89
C GLY A 4 -9.85 0.53 13.81
N CYS A 5 -8.90 -0.03 13.09
CA CYS A 5 -8.32 0.63 11.92
C CYS A 5 -9.33 0.55 10.76
N ARG A 6 -9.68 1.68 10.15
CA ARG A 6 -10.55 1.75 8.96
C ARG A 6 -9.78 2.03 7.67
N GLU A 7 -8.66 2.72 7.79
CA GLU A 7 -7.80 3.10 6.67
C GLU A 7 -6.35 3.19 7.15
N ILE A 8 -5.42 2.68 6.34
CA ILE A 8 -3.97 2.80 6.50
C ILE A 8 -3.45 3.59 5.30
N ILE A 9 -2.79 4.71 5.56
CA ILE A 9 -2.17 5.54 4.52
C ILE A 9 -0.65 5.32 4.60
N VAL A 10 -0.06 4.86 3.50
CA VAL A 10 1.38 4.72 3.34
C VAL A 10 1.86 5.83 2.41
N ASP A 11 2.61 6.78 2.96
CA ASP A 11 3.13 7.94 2.24
C ASP A 11 4.50 7.62 1.61
N PHE A 12 4.57 7.71 0.28
CA PHE A 12 5.75 7.44 -0.54
C PHE A 12 6.46 8.71 -1.02
N SER A 13 6.05 9.91 -0.58
CA SER A 13 6.63 11.20 -1.01
C SER A 13 8.14 11.30 -0.80
N GLY A 14 8.69 10.61 0.21
CA GLY A 14 10.12 10.52 0.50
C GLY A 14 10.79 9.23 0.01
N THR A 15 10.09 8.38 -0.75
CA THR A 15 10.58 7.06 -1.15
C THR A 15 11.01 7.06 -2.61
N GLU A 16 12.32 6.88 -2.85
CA GLU A 16 12.88 6.81 -4.19
C GLU A 16 12.66 5.44 -4.85
N LEU A 17 12.78 4.35 -4.08
CA LEU A 17 12.71 2.98 -4.57
C LEU A 17 12.08 2.04 -3.55
N VAL A 18 11.22 1.13 -4.03
CA VAL A 18 10.72 -0.01 -3.27
C VAL A 18 11.36 -1.29 -3.80
N ASN A 19 11.93 -2.09 -2.90
CA ASN A 19 12.56 -3.37 -3.24
C ASN A 19 11.67 -4.56 -2.88
N SER A 20 12.13 -5.77 -3.18
CA SER A 20 11.39 -7.00 -2.91
C SER A 20 11.01 -7.21 -1.43
N ILE A 21 11.83 -6.75 -0.49
CA ILE A 21 11.53 -6.84 0.95
C ILE A 21 10.37 -5.88 1.28
N GLY A 22 10.44 -4.65 0.76
CA GLY A 22 9.37 -3.66 0.89
C GLY A 22 8.05 -4.19 0.32
N ILE A 23 8.08 -4.81 -0.86
CA ILE A 23 6.91 -5.45 -1.47
C ILE A 23 6.31 -6.53 -0.55
N SER A 24 7.12 -7.45 -0.02
CA SER A 24 6.63 -8.51 0.87
C SER A 24 5.97 -7.96 2.13
N ILE A 25 6.51 -6.87 2.70
CA ILE A 25 5.90 -6.19 3.84
C ILE A 25 4.56 -5.56 3.44
N LEU A 26 4.53 -4.83 2.32
CA LEU A 26 3.30 -4.18 1.83
C LEU A 26 2.20 -5.19 1.54
N MET A 27 2.52 -6.36 0.98
CA MET A 27 1.55 -7.46 0.81
C MET A 27 0.98 -7.92 2.15
N GLY A 28 1.84 -8.15 3.15
CA GLY A 28 1.39 -8.53 4.49
C GLY A 28 0.49 -7.47 5.15
N VAL A 29 0.77 -6.19 4.93
CA VAL A 29 -0.08 -5.08 5.40
C VAL A 29 -1.43 -5.08 4.71
N ILE A 30 -1.47 -5.26 3.38
CA ILE A 30 -2.70 -5.33 2.59
C ILE A 30 -3.56 -6.51 3.05
N ASP A 31 -2.97 -7.69 3.23
CA ASP A 31 -3.68 -8.89 3.68
C ASP A 31 -4.26 -8.70 5.09
N ALA A 32 -3.48 -8.15 6.01
CA ALA A 32 -3.92 -7.88 7.38
C ALA A 32 -5.06 -6.84 7.43
N ALA A 33 -4.96 -5.77 6.64
CA ALA A 33 -5.99 -4.73 6.55
C ALA A 33 -7.29 -5.29 5.94
N SER A 34 -7.18 -6.06 4.86
CA SER A 34 -8.31 -6.74 4.20
C SER A 34 -9.04 -7.69 5.16
N GLY A 35 -8.30 -8.43 5.99
CA GLY A 35 -8.85 -9.35 6.97
C GLY A 35 -9.75 -8.71 8.04
N ILE A 36 -9.63 -7.39 8.23
CA ILE A 36 -10.47 -6.61 9.16
C ILE A 36 -11.38 -5.59 8.45
N GLY A 37 -11.42 -5.61 7.12
CA GLY A 37 -12.20 -4.66 6.31
C GLY A 37 -11.65 -3.23 6.29
N ALA A 38 -10.37 -3.05 6.64
CA ALA A 38 -9.68 -1.77 6.54
C ALA A 38 -9.17 -1.55 5.11
N LYS A 39 -9.14 -0.29 4.68
CA LYS A 39 -8.58 0.12 3.39
C LYS A 39 -7.09 0.39 3.50
N VAL A 40 -6.35 0.18 2.42
CA VAL A 40 -4.96 0.62 2.29
C VAL A 40 -4.88 1.63 1.15
N VAL A 41 -4.16 2.72 1.41
CA VAL A 41 -3.95 3.83 0.49
C VAL A 41 -2.45 4.01 0.33
N PHE A 42 -1.96 4.04 -0.91
CA PHE A 42 -0.61 4.48 -1.23
C PHE A 42 -0.68 5.93 -1.69
N ALA A 43 -0.10 6.82 -0.88
CA ALA A 43 -0.06 8.25 -1.14
C ALA A 43 1.29 8.65 -1.77
N GLU A 44 1.25 9.50 -2.79
CA GLU A 44 2.43 10.07 -3.45
C GLU A 44 3.48 9.05 -3.97
N PRO A 45 3.11 7.87 -4.52
CA PRO A 45 4.11 6.99 -5.12
C PRO A 45 4.68 7.63 -6.38
N ASN A 46 6.01 7.60 -6.52
CA ASN A 46 6.64 8.04 -7.76
C ASN A 46 6.22 7.12 -8.94
N PRO A 47 6.39 7.57 -10.21
CA PRO A 47 5.95 6.80 -11.37
C PRO A 47 6.54 5.39 -11.47
N MET A 48 7.83 5.23 -11.16
CA MET A 48 8.51 3.93 -11.17
C MET A 48 7.90 2.97 -10.13
N THR A 49 7.61 3.49 -8.94
CA THR A 49 7.01 2.72 -7.85
C THR A 49 5.56 2.34 -8.17
N THR A 50 4.82 3.26 -8.81
CA THR A 50 3.45 3.00 -9.28
C THR A 50 3.43 1.90 -10.35
N GLU A 51 4.33 1.95 -11.32
CA GLU A 51 4.45 0.92 -12.37
C GLU A 51 4.85 -0.44 -11.77
N LEU A 52 5.78 -0.45 -10.81
CA LEU A 52 6.13 -1.67 -10.07
C LEU A 52 4.92 -2.26 -9.34
N PHE A 53 4.13 -1.42 -8.65
CA PHE A 53 2.93 -1.88 -7.97
C PHE A 53 1.89 -2.46 -8.93
N ASP A 54 1.73 -1.85 -10.10
CA ASP A 54 0.80 -2.33 -11.13
C ASP A 54 1.25 -3.67 -11.72
N MET A 55 2.54 -3.79 -12.05
CA MET A 55 3.14 -5.03 -12.54
C MET A 55 2.96 -6.20 -11.56
N LEU A 56 3.02 -5.91 -10.26
CA LEU A 56 2.84 -6.89 -9.19
C LEU A 56 1.37 -7.07 -8.79
N GLY A 57 0.44 -6.32 -9.39
CA GLY A 57 -1.00 -6.39 -9.12
C GLY A 57 -1.46 -5.76 -7.81
N LEU A 58 -0.58 -5.04 -7.10
CA LEU A 58 -0.90 -4.38 -5.82
C LEU A 58 -1.96 -3.29 -5.97
N THR A 59 -1.97 -2.60 -7.12
CA THR A 59 -2.93 -1.54 -7.48
C THR A 59 -4.39 -2.00 -7.48
N ARG A 60 -4.64 -3.32 -7.51
CA ARG A 60 -5.98 -3.91 -7.42
C ARG A 60 -6.55 -3.97 -6.00
N HIS A 61 -5.69 -3.82 -5.00
CA HIS A 61 -6.02 -4.02 -3.59
C HIS A 61 -5.90 -2.74 -2.76
N VAL A 62 -5.38 -1.67 -3.35
CA VAL A 62 -5.12 -0.39 -2.69
C VAL A 62 -5.70 0.76 -3.49
N GLU A 63 -5.97 1.87 -2.83
CA GLU A 63 -6.23 3.15 -3.49
C GLU A 63 -4.90 3.88 -3.73
N ILE A 64 -4.69 4.43 -4.92
CA ILE A 64 -3.56 5.32 -5.19
C ILE A 64 -4.04 6.77 -5.07
N ARG A 65 -3.41 7.56 -4.22
CA ARG A 65 -3.61 9.01 -4.10
C ARG A 65 -2.32 9.70 -4.51
N ALA A 66 -2.34 10.40 -5.64
CA ALA A 66 -1.22 11.18 -6.18
C ALA A 66 -1.55 12.67 -6.17
#